data_AF-A0A2G9QH62-F1
#
_entry.id   AF-A0A2G9QH62-F1
#
_cell.length_a   1.000
_cell.length_b   1.000
_cell.length_c   1.000
_cell.angle_alpha   90.00
_cell.angle_beta   90.00
_cell.angle_gamma   90.00
#
_symmetry.space_group_name_H-M   'P 1'
#
loop_
_entity.id
_entity.type
_entity.pdbx_description
1 polymer ?
#
loop_
_entity_poly.entity_id
_entity_poly.type
_entity_poly.pdbx_seq_one_letter_code
_entity_poly.pdbx_strand_id
1 'polypeptide(L)'
;MHSVYKANPHVPYIHSVRGASEVTSVQNKAKLNNKFKDPEFLIQFIEKYREMRNLWEVKHPQYYIKPVRKSTLKRLLAFVQTFIPEATVEILEKKIGILQNMYRREHNKIQTSLRSGASADDVYVPRLWYFDKLCFLDDQTEARESLSTLPFTLPSTLPCTLPSTLSSTPAEADEDQPGTSILEEPDATIWSQVYYF
;
A
#
# COMPACT_ATOMS: atom_id res chain seq x y z
N MET A 1 -26.16 -76.33 -15.82
CA MET A 1 -25.18 -75.22 -15.91
C MET A 1 -25.47 -74.24 -14.79
N HIS A 2 -24.72 -74.31 -13.70
CA HIS A 2 -24.89 -73.43 -12.54
C HIS A 2 -23.88 -72.28 -12.67
N SER A 3 -24.34 -71.08 -12.99
CA SER A 3 -23.50 -69.87 -13.00
C SER A 3 -23.41 -69.33 -11.58
N VAL A 4 -22.23 -69.42 -10.99
CA VAL A 4 -21.93 -68.91 -9.65
C VAL A 4 -21.52 -67.44 -9.79
N TYR A 5 -22.40 -66.53 -9.40
CA TYR A 5 -22.04 -65.12 -9.26
C TYR A 5 -21.12 -64.99 -8.04
N LYS A 6 -19.83 -64.75 -8.25
CA LYS A 6 -18.90 -64.34 -7.21
C LYS A 6 -19.20 -62.87 -6.86
N ALA A 7 -19.73 -62.63 -5.68
CA ALA A 7 -19.79 -61.29 -5.10
C ALA A 7 -18.36 -60.79 -4.85
N ASN A 8 -18.00 -59.67 -5.49
CA ASN A 8 -16.71 -59.00 -5.31
C ASN A 8 -16.79 -58.09 -4.07
N PRO A 9 -16.03 -58.33 -3.00
CA PRO A 9 -16.10 -57.50 -1.81
C PRO A 9 -15.19 -56.28 -1.95
N HIS A 10 -15.75 -55.12 -1.61
CA HIS A 10 -15.04 -53.97 -1.05
C HIS A 10 -14.15 -53.14 -2.00
N VAL A 11 -14.80 -52.30 -2.82
CA VAL A 11 -14.18 -51.04 -3.24
C VAL A 11 -14.24 -50.09 -2.03
N PRO A 12 -13.11 -49.67 -1.42
CA PRO A 12 -13.17 -48.66 -0.38
C PRO A 12 -13.57 -47.33 -1.00
N TYR A 13 -14.75 -46.83 -0.60
CA TYR A 13 -15.17 -45.48 -0.91
C TYR A 13 -14.18 -44.52 -0.25
N ILE A 14 -13.33 -43.88 -1.05
CA ILE A 14 -12.48 -42.78 -0.60
C ILE A 14 -13.42 -41.66 -0.15
N HIS A 15 -13.68 -41.55 1.16
CA HIS A 15 -14.34 -40.38 1.72
C HIS A 15 -13.48 -39.16 1.41
N SER A 16 -13.99 -38.30 0.52
CA SER A 16 -13.35 -37.06 0.11
C SER A 16 -13.07 -36.17 1.33
N VAL A 17 -11.79 -35.97 1.67
CA VAL A 17 -11.30 -35.05 2.72
C VAL A 17 -11.42 -33.60 2.26
N ARG A 18 -12.59 -33.19 1.77
CA ARG A 18 -12.84 -31.83 1.27
C ARG A 18 -13.22 -30.86 2.39
N GLY A 19 -13.62 -31.36 3.56
CA GLY A 19 -14.09 -30.54 4.68
C GLY A 19 -13.04 -30.11 5.72
N ALA A 20 -11.88 -30.78 5.79
CA ALA A 20 -10.89 -30.47 6.84
C ALA A 20 -10.17 -29.12 6.62
N SER A 21 -9.95 -28.74 5.36
CA SER A 21 -9.29 -27.48 5.00
C SER A 21 -10.15 -26.24 5.30
N GLU A 22 -11.47 -26.35 5.10
CA GLU A 22 -12.39 -25.23 5.38
C GLU A 22 -12.64 -25.04 6.88
N VAL A 23 -12.81 -26.14 7.64
CA VAL A 23 -13.05 -26.07 9.09
C VAL A 23 -11.83 -25.51 9.83
N THR A 24 -10.62 -25.90 9.43
CA THR A 24 -9.37 -25.34 10.00
C THR A 24 -9.20 -23.86 9.69
N SER A 25 -9.45 -23.44 8.44
CA SER A 25 -9.43 -22.02 8.05
C SER A 25 -10.42 -21.16 8.84
N VAL A 26 -11.63 -21.69 9.10
CA VAL A 26 -12.68 -20.99 9.87
C VAL A 26 -12.36 -20.85 11.35
N GLN A 27 -11.73 -21.86 11.96
CA GLN A 27 -11.31 -21.80 13.35
C GLN A 27 -10.15 -20.81 13.55
N ASN A 28 -9.22 -20.77 12.58
CA ASN A 28 -8.02 -19.95 12.65
C ASN A 28 -8.32 -18.46 12.55
N LYS A 29 -9.24 -18.07 11.66
CA LYS A 29 -9.71 -16.67 11.59
C LYS A 29 -10.36 -16.21 12.90
N ALA A 30 -11.09 -17.08 13.60
CA ALA A 30 -11.76 -16.74 14.85
C ALA A 30 -10.74 -16.56 15.98
N LYS A 31 -9.78 -17.48 16.09
CA LYS A 31 -8.69 -17.42 17.07
C LYS A 31 -7.85 -16.15 16.89
N LEU A 32 -7.49 -15.82 15.65
CA LEU A 32 -6.74 -14.60 15.35
C LEU A 32 -7.55 -13.36 15.69
N ASN A 33 -8.80 -13.28 15.26
CA ASN A 33 -9.66 -12.14 15.59
C ASN A 33 -9.81 -11.92 17.10
N ASN A 34 -9.92 -12.99 17.89
CA ASN A 34 -10.00 -12.88 19.35
C ASN A 34 -8.70 -12.35 19.95
N LYS A 35 -7.53 -12.77 19.46
CA LYS A 35 -6.25 -12.24 19.96
C LYS A 35 -6.07 -10.77 19.64
N PHE A 36 -6.55 -10.30 18.49
CA PHE A 36 -6.51 -8.86 18.16
C PHE A 36 -7.52 -7.99 18.92
N LYS A 37 -8.37 -8.57 19.79
CA LYS A 37 -9.20 -7.82 20.75
C LYS A 37 -8.46 -7.55 22.06
N ASP A 38 -7.41 -8.30 22.34
CA ASP A 38 -6.53 -8.08 23.49
C ASP A 38 -5.77 -6.76 23.29
N PRO A 39 -5.98 -5.75 24.15
CA PRO A 39 -5.37 -4.43 23.99
C PRO A 39 -3.84 -4.49 23.98
N GLU A 40 -3.24 -5.31 24.84
CA GLU A 40 -1.79 -5.39 24.99
C GLU A 40 -1.15 -5.95 23.71
N PHE A 41 -1.74 -7.02 23.17
CA PHE A 41 -1.30 -7.60 21.89
C PHE A 41 -1.51 -6.63 20.73
N LEU A 42 -2.67 -5.97 20.65
CA LEU A 42 -2.95 -5.04 19.56
C LEU A 42 -1.98 -3.86 19.57
N ILE A 43 -1.66 -3.31 20.75
CA ILE A 43 -0.69 -2.23 20.89
C ILE A 43 0.68 -2.70 20.40
N GLN A 44 1.19 -3.83 20.90
CA GLN A 44 2.49 -4.37 20.47
C GLN A 44 2.53 -4.64 18.96
N PHE A 45 1.43 -5.17 18.41
CA PHE A 45 1.29 -5.37 16.97
C PHE A 45 1.38 -4.04 16.19
N ILE A 46 0.67 -3.00 16.63
CA ILE A 46 0.68 -1.69 15.97
C ILE A 46 2.08 -1.07 16.02
N GLU A 47 2.78 -1.14 17.15
CA GLU A 47 4.15 -0.63 17.26
C GLU A 47 5.11 -1.36 16.31
N LYS A 48 5.04 -2.71 16.26
CA LYS A 48 5.85 -3.50 15.31
C LYS A 48 5.52 -3.19 13.86
N TYR A 49 4.25 -2.94 13.56
CA TYR A 49 3.81 -2.54 12.23
C TYR A 49 4.28 -1.13 11.86
N ARG A 50 4.28 -0.19 12.81
CA ARG A 50 4.80 1.18 12.67
C ARG A 50 6.27 1.19 12.27
N GLU A 51 7.10 0.34 12.89
CA GLU A 51 8.52 0.17 12.56
C GLU A 51 8.76 -0.27 11.09
N MET A 52 7.80 -1.00 10.50
CA MET A 52 7.92 -1.59 9.16
C MET A 52 7.39 -0.64 8.08
N ARG A 53 8.07 0.50 7.92
CA ARG A 53 7.70 1.61 7.02
C ARG A 53 7.35 1.19 5.60
N ASN A 54 8.12 0.30 4.99
CA ASN A 54 7.88 -0.20 3.64
C ASN A 54 6.52 -0.94 3.48
N LEU A 55 5.82 -1.29 4.56
CA LEU A 55 4.48 -1.89 4.52
C LEU A 55 3.35 -0.87 4.39
N TRP A 56 3.57 0.37 4.83
CA TRP A 56 2.54 1.39 4.84
C TRP A 56 2.95 2.66 4.11
N GLU A 57 4.17 3.14 4.25
CA GLU A 57 4.66 4.41 3.72
C GLU A 57 4.97 4.35 2.22
N VAL A 58 4.11 4.97 1.39
CA VAL A 58 4.22 5.02 -0.08
C VAL A 58 5.50 5.72 -0.54
N LYS A 59 5.96 6.73 0.20
CA LYS A 59 7.20 7.47 -0.08
C LYS A 59 8.46 6.64 0.19
N HIS A 60 8.34 5.51 0.91
CA HIS A 60 9.48 4.69 1.25
C HIS A 60 10.08 4.02 0.00
N PRO A 61 11.41 4.07 -0.23
CA PRO A 61 12.02 3.53 -1.46
C PRO A 61 11.70 2.06 -1.73
N GLN A 62 11.52 1.28 -0.66
CA GLN A 62 11.23 -0.16 -0.74
C GLN A 62 9.73 -0.49 -0.80
N TYR A 63 8.84 0.51 -0.84
CA TYR A 63 7.39 0.29 -0.86
C TYR A 63 6.94 -0.46 -2.12
N TYR A 64 7.48 -0.13 -3.29
CA TYR A 64 7.07 -0.79 -4.54
C TYR A 64 7.83 -2.11 -4.79
N ILE A 65 8.83 -2.43 -3.98
CA ILE A 65 9.65 -3.64 -4.14
C ILE A 65 8.93 -4.84 -3.50
N LYS A 66 8.15 -5.55 -4.30
CA LYS A 66 7.36 -6.74 -3.89
C LYS A 66 8.12 -7.77 -3.05
N PRO A 67 9.33 -8.24 -3.42
CA PRO A 67 10.03 -9.24 -2.61
C PRO A 67 10.43 -8.70 -1.22
N VAL A 68 10.81 -7.42 -1.13
CA VAL A 68 11.18 -6.76 0.14
C VAL A 68 9.96 -6.54 1.03
N ARG A 69 8.82 -6.15 0.46
CA ARG A 69 7.55 -6.10 1.20
C ARG A 69 7.15 -7.47 1.72
N LYS A 70 7.26 -8.51 0.88
CA LYS A 70 6.91 -9.88 1.27
C LYS A 70 7.83 -10.40 2.38
N SER A 71 9.13 -10.12 2.35
CA SER A 71 10.04 -10.51 3.43
C SER A 71 9.71 -9.78 4.74
N THR A 72 9.33 -8.50 4.66
CA THR A 72 8.95 -7.72 5.83
C THR A 72 7.64 -8.19 6.44
N LEU A 73 6.65 -8.53 5.61
CA LEU A 73 5.41 -9.18 6.07
C LEU A 73 5.69 -10.52 6.75
N LYS A 74 6.62 -11.33 6.24
CA LYS A 74 7.02 -12.58 6.90
C LYS A 74 7.66 -12.33 8.27
N ARG A 75 8.45 -11.27 8.42
CA ARG A 75 9.01 -10.87 9.71
C ARG A 75 7.90 -10.45 10.70
N LEU A 76 6.91 -9.68 10.26
CA LEU A 76 5.75 -9.35 11.09
C LEU A 76 4.92 -10.60 11.43
N LEU A 77 4.79 -11.52 10.47
CA LEU A 77 4.08 -12.78 10.66
C LEU A 77 4.77 -13.65 11.72
N ALA A 78 6.10 -13.72 11.72
CA ALA A 78 6.85 -14.48 12.72
C ALA A 78 6.53 -14.01 14.15
N PHE A 79 6.36 -12.70 14.35
CA PHE A 79 5.89 -12.14 15.63
C PHE A 79 4.45 -12.58 15.95
N VAL A 80 3.53 -12.55 14.99
CA VAL A 80 2.14 -13.01 15.24
C VAL A 80 2.11 -14.52 15.54
N GLN A 81 2.99 -15.30 14.90
CA GLN A 81 3.06 -16.74 15.06
C GLN A 81 3.54 -17.19 16.45
N THR A 82 4.23 -16.32 17.21
CA THR A 82 4.56 -16.64 18.62
C THR A 82 3.31 -16.78 19.48
N PHE A 83 2.18 -16.22 19.06
CA PHE A 83 0.89 -16.33 19.75
C PHE A 83 -0.11 -17.21 19.00
N ILE A 84 -0.06 -17.20 17.66
CA ILE A 84 -0.96 -17.96 16.78
C ILE A 84 -0.13 -18.67 15.70
N PRO A 85 0.36 -19.88 15.98
CA PRO A 85 1.26 -20.61 15.06
C PRO A 85 0.68 -20.83 13.66
N GLU A 86 -0.65 -20.94 13.57
CA GLU A 86 -1.38 -21.19 12.32
C GLU A 86 -1.68 -19.91 11.50
N ALA A 87 -1.16 -18.75 11.93
CA ALA A 87 -1.34 -17.51 11.19
C ALA A 87 -0.61 -17.58 9.83
N THR A 88 -1.29 -17.13 8.78
CA THR A 88 -0.74 -17.03 7.42
C THR A 88 -0.54 -15.57 7.01
N VAL A 89 0.30 -15.34 6.00
CA VAL A 89 0.55 -14.00 5.44
C VAL A 89 -0.76 -13.36 4.95
N GLU A 90 -1.64 -14.14 4.33
CA GLU A 90 -2.92 -13.67 3.79
C GLU A 90 -3.85 -13.11 4.88
N ILE A 91 -3.95 -13.81 6.02
CA ILE A 91 -4.78 -13.35 7.14
C ILE A 91 -4.17 -12.08 7.75
N LEU A 92 -2.85 -12.01 7.84
CA LEU A 92 -2.13 -10.84 8.33
C LEU A 92 -2.34 -9.61 7.43
N GLU A 93 -2.16 -9.75 6.11
CA GLU A 93 -2.40 -8.68 5.14
C GLU A 93 -3.83 -8.17 5.22
N LYS A 94 -4.81 -9.10 5.29
CA LYS A 94 -6.21 -8.74 5.48
C LYS A 94 -6.44 -7.96 6.78
N LYS A 95 -5.78 -8.36 7.88
CA LYS A 95 -5.89 -7.67 9.16
C LYS A 95 -5.29 -6.27 9.12
N ILE A 96 -4.13 -6.10 8.48
CA ILE A 96 -3.51 -4.79 8.23
C ILE A 96 -4.47 -3.91 7.42
N GLY A 97 -5.04 -4.44 6.33
CA GLY A 97 -6.02 -3.72 5.52
C GLY A 97 -7.25 -3.27 6.30
N ILE A 98 -7.77 -4.13 7.20
CA ILE A 98 -8.88 -3.76 8.10
C ILE A 98 -8.47 -2.62 9.03
N LEU A 99 -7.30 -2.68 9.66
CA LEU A 99 -6.81 -1.62 10.55
C LEU A 99 -6.67 -0.28 9.81
N GLN A 100 -6.01 -0.28 8.65
CA GLN A 100 -5.89 0.91 7.81
C GLN A 100 -7.24 1.46 7.36
N ASN A 101 -8.22 0.60 7.04
CA ASN A 101 -9.56 1.04 6.65
C ASN A 101 -10.38 1.58 7.83
N MET A 102 -10.23 1.01 9.03
CA MET A 102 -10.84 1.55 10.23
C MET A 102 -10.29 2.93 10.55
N TYR A 103 -8.96 3.09 10.50
CA TYR A 103 -8.31 4.37 10.69
C TYR A 103 -8.79 5.43 9.69
N ARG A 104 -8.72 5.14 8.39
CA ARG A 104 -9.16 6.07 7.33
C ARG A 104 -10.61 6.51 7.50
N ARG A 105 -11.50 5.62 7.91
CA ARG A 105 -12.92 5.97 8.15
C ARG A 105 -13.08 6.91 9.35
N GLU A 106 -12.37 6.68 10.44
CA GLU A 106 -12.40 7.58 11.60
C GLU A 106 -11.78 8.93 11.26
N HIS A 107 -10.59 8.93 10.63
CA HIS A 107 -9.92 10.16 10.19
C HIS A 107 -10.80 11.00 9.25
N ASN A 108 -11.47 10.36 8.27
CA ASN A 108 -12.38 11.06 7.37
C ASN A 108 -13.58 11.73 8.08
N LYS A 109 -14.07 11.17 9.20
CA LYS A 109 -15.13 11.80 10.00
C LYS A 109 -14.62 13.06 10.68
N ILE A 110 -13.41 13.02 11.26
CA ILE A 110 -12.74 14.18 11.85
C ILE A 110 -12.60 15.28 10.80
N GLN A 111 -12.00 14.96 9.65
CA GLN A 111 -11.81 15.89 8.54
C GLN A 111 -13.14 16.48 8.04
N THR A 112 -14.20 15.67 8.00
CA THR A 112 -15.54 16.13 7.59
C THR A 112 -16.15 17.07 8.63
N SER A 113 -16.01 16.80 9.94
CA SER A 113 -16.48 17.73 10.98
C SER A 113 -15.75 19.07 10.93
N LEU A 114 -14.42 19.06 10.72
CA LEU A 114 -13.61 20.27 10.60
C LEU A 114 -14.04 21.13 9.40
N ARG A 115 -14.26 20.49 8.24
CA ARG A 115 -14.63 21.21 7.01
C ARG A 115 -16.04 21.83 7.06
N SER A 116 -16.95 21.27 7.83
CA SER A 116 -18.32 21.78 7.96
C SER A 116 -18.43 23.06 8.81
N GLY A 117 -17.30 23.62 9.27
CA GLY A 117 -17.28 24.82 10.10
C GLY A 117 -17.76 24.57 11.53
N ALA A 118 -17.61 23.33 12.02
CA ALA A 118 -17.90 22.98 13.40
C ALA A 118 -17.12 23.90 14.36
N SER A 119 -17.77 24.39 15.42
CA SER A 119 -17.07 25.03 16.54
C SER A 119 -16.07 24.03 17.14
N ALA A 120 -15.04 24.51 17.85
CA ALA A 120 -14.04 23.65 18.48
C ALA A 120 -14.66 22.54 19.37
N ASP A 121 -15.84 22.82 19.96
CA ASP A 121 -16.60 21.89 20.80
C ASP A 121 -17.43 20.85 20.01
N ASP A 122 -17.55 20.98 18.68
CA ASP A 122 -18.36 20.14 17.79
C ASP A 122 -17.51 19.30 16.82
N VAL A 123 -16.19 19.26 17.02
CA VAL A 123 -15.29 18.39 16.24
C VAL A 123 -15.53 16.92 16.62
N TYR A 124 -15.64 16.06 15.62
CA TYR A 124 -15.84 14.63 15.84
C TYR A 124 -14.66 14.01 16.62
N VAL A 125 -14.97 13.39 17.75
CA VAL A 125 -14.00 12.62 18.53
C VAL A 125 -13.98 11.16 18.06
N PRO A 126 -12.80 10.61 17.69
CA PRO A 126 -12.67 9.21 17.29
C PRO A 126 -13.18 8.25 18.37
N ARG A 127 -13.93 7.23 17.94
CA ARG A 127 -14.42 6.19 18.87
C ARG A 127 -13.45 5.03 19.02
N LEU A 128 -12.42 5.00 18.19
CA LEU A 128 -11.43 3.94 18.17
C LEU A 128 -10.40 4.15 19.27
N TRP A 129 -10.39 3.30 20.29
CA TRP A 129 -9.52 3.48 21.46
C TRP A 129 -8.01 3.49 21.15
N TYR A 130 -7.61 2.90 20.02
CA TYR A 130 -6.22 2.89 19.53
C TYR A 130 -5.99 3.86 18.37
N PHE A 131 -6.88 4.83 18.16
CA PHE A 131 -6.78 5.81 17.07
C PHE A 131 -5.41 6.49 17.05
N ASP A 132 -4.98 7.03 18.19
CA ASP A 132 -3.72 7.77 18.34
C ASP A 132 -2.48 6.95 17.96
N LYS A 133 -2.55 5.63 18.14
CA LYS A 133 -1.45 4.71 17.78
C LYS A 133 -1.31 4.52 16.28
N LEU A 134 -2.36 4.81 15.51
CA LEU A 134 -2.39 4.69 14.04
C LEU A 134 -2.18 6.02 13.31
N CYS A 135 -1.99 7.15 14.02
CA CYS A 135 -1.80 8.47 13.39
C CYS A 135 -0.59 8.56 12.46
N PHE A 136 0.39 7.65 12.57
CA PHE A 136 1.49 7.58 11.60
C PHE A 136 1.05 7.29 10.16
N LEU A 137 -0.20 6.84 9.97
CA LEU A 137 -0.76 6.64 8.65
C LEU A 137 -1.12 7.97 7.94
N ASP A 138 -1.17 9.10 8.66
CA ASP A 138 -1.49 10.42 8.10
C ASP A 138 -0.38 11.00 7.23
N ASP A 139 0.89 10.67 7.52
CA ASP A 139 2.10 11.19 6.85
C ASP A 139 2.13 10.92 5.31
N GLN A 140 1.13 10.20 4.81
CA GLN A 140 0.91 9.88 3.40
C GLN A 140 -0.07 10.79 2.68
N THR A 141 -0.86 11.56 3.44
CA THR A 141 -1.98 12.36 2.94
C THR A 141 -1.63 13.84 2.82
N GLU A 142 -0.33 14.18 2.86
CA GLU A 142 0.15 15.44 2.29
C GLU A 142 -0.35 15.47 0.86
N ALA A 143 -1.38 16.29 0.62
CA ALA A 143 -1.94 16.50 -0.68
C ALA A 143 -0.77 16.76 -1.62
N ARG A 144 -0.77 16.14 -2.80
CA ARG A 144 -0.04 16.76 -3.90
C ARG A 144 -0.57 18.17 -3.96
N GLU A 145 0.21 19.13 -3.46
CA GLU A 145 -0.03 20.53 -3.72
C GLU A 145 -0.06 20.61 -5.23
N SER A 146 -1.27 20.70 -5.78
CA SER A 146 -1.47 20.94 -7.19
C SER A 146 -0.69 22.22 -7.45
N LEU A 147 0.45 22.10 -8.12
CA LEU A 147 1.20 23.26 -8.60
C LEU A 147 0.21 24.06 -9.42
N SER A 148 -0.30 25.12 -8.80
CA SER A 148 -1.25 26.02 -9.40
C SER A 148 -0.51 26.66 -10.56
N THR A 149 -0.80 26.23 -11.78
CA THR A 149 -0.36 26.90 -13.00
C THR A 149 -1.14 28.21 -13.10
N LEU A 150 -0.83 29.16 -12.23
CA LEU A 150 -1.17 30.55 -12.48
C LEU A 150 -0.14 31.04 -13.51
N PRO A 151 -0.57 31.47 -14.71
CA PRO A 151 0.33 32.19 -15.59
C PRO A 151 0.77 33.45 -14.85
N PHE A 152 2.07 33.54 -14.57
CA PHE A 152 2.72 34.75 -14.12
C PHE A 152 2.68 35.76 -15.27
N THR A 153 1.57 36.48 -15.42
CA THR A 153 1.47 37.57 -16.38
C THR A 153 1.98 38.83 -15.72
N LEU A 154 3.26 39.12 -15.96
CA LEU A 154 3.88 40.40 -15.67
C LEU A 154 3.06 41.55 -16.30
N PRO A 155 2.85 42.68 -15.60
CA PRO A 155 2.23 43.85 -16.20
C PRO A 155 3.32 44.61 -16.97
N SER A 156 3.34 44.47 -18.30
CA SER A 156 4.15 45.35 -19.16
C SER A 156 3.23 46.29 -19.94
N THR A 157 3.55 47.55 -19.77
CA THR A 157 2.82 48.77 -20.09
C THR A 157 2.78 49.09 -21.59
N LEU A 158 1.69 49.75 -22.03
CA LEU A 158 1.53 50.64 -23.22
C LEU A 158 1.10 50.03 -24.59
N PRO A 159 0.55 50.82 -25.54
CA PRO A 159 -0.90 50.89 -25.81
C PRO A 159 -1.28 50.54 -27.28
N CYS A 160 -2.59 50.53 -27.54
CA CYS A 160 -3.29 50.31 -28.82
C CYS A 160 -2.56 50.75 -30.10
N THR A 161 -2.71 49.99 -31.20
CA THR A 161 -3.43 50.38 -32.46
C THR A 161 -3.43 49.17 -33.43
N LEU A 162 -4.61 48.78 -33.94
CA LEU A 162 -4.78 47.81 -35.04
C LEU A 162 -4.25 48.41 -36.37
N PRO A 163 -3.72 47.62 -37.32
CA PRO A 163 -4.60 47.05 -38.33
C PRO A 163 -4.25 45.61 -38.78
N SER A 164 -5.27 44.96 -39.32
CA SER A 164 -5.25 43.69 -40.05
C SER A 164 -4.27 43.66 -41.22
N THR A 165 -3.57 42.52 -41.42
CA THR A 165 -3.36 41.89 -42.74
C THR A 165 -2.66 40.53 -42.61
N LEU A 166 -3.38 39.49 -43.05
CA LEU A 166 -2.94 38.36 -43.88
C LEU A 166 -1.62 37.62 -43.58
N SER A 167 -1.79 36.36 -43.17
CA SER A 167 -1.17 35.14 -43.74
C SER A 167 0.05 35.30 -44.64
N SER A 168 1.18 34.67 -44.25
CA SER A 168 1.94 33.68 -45.05
C SER A 168 3.24 33.23 -44.36
N THR A 169 3.31 31.95 -43.99
CA THR A 169 4.49 31.06 -44.10
C THR A 169 4.63 30.68 -45.61
N PRO A 170 5.71 30.06 -46.15
CA PRO A 170 7.00 29.58 -45.61
C PRO A 170 8.25 29.87 -46.51
N ALA A 171 9.47 29.62 -46.00
CA ALA A 171 10.71 29.29 -46.76
C ALA A 171 11.81 29.05 -45.69
N GLU A 172 12.30 27.84 -45.40
CA GLU A 172 13.08 26.85 -46.17
C GLU A 172 14.54 27.29 -46.46
N ALA A 173 15.47 26.35 -46.19
CA ALA A 173 16.95 26.36 -46.31
C ALA A 173 17.67 27.07 -45.15
N ASP A 174 18.81 26.61 -44.60
CA ASP A 174 19.93 25.87 -45.19
C ASP A 174 20.95 25.51 -44.07
N GLU A 175 21.62 24.34 -44.17
CA GLU A 175 22.98 23.97 -43.70
C GLU A 175 23.42 24.18 -42.21
N ASP A 176 24.45 23.54 -41.63
CA ASP A 176 25.13 22.24 -41.70
C ASP A 176 26.20 22.29 -40.57
N GLN A 177 26.31 21.22 -39.76
CA GLN A 177 27.49 20.81 -38.93
C GLN A 177 28.14 21.78 -37.88
N PRO A 178 29.18 21.38 -37.10
CA PRO A 178 29.32 20.16 -36.26
C PRO A 178 29.88 20.45 -34.84
N GLY A 179 29.76 19.46 -33.94
CA GLY A 179 30.81 19.09 -32.97
C GLY A 179 31.03 19.94 -31.71
N THR A 180 30.97 19.29 -30.54
CA THR A 180 32.04 19.29 -29.50
C THR A 180 31.58 18.39 -28.33
N SER A 181 32.18 17.21 -28.17
CA SER A 181 33.20 16.89 -27.15
C SER A 181 32.60 16.77 -25.74
N ILE A 182 32.20 15.57 -25.32
CA ILE A 182 33.01 14.65 -24.48
C ILE A 182 33.76 15.40 -23.37
N LEU A 183 33.29 15.27 -22.12
CA LEU A 183 34.19 15.26 -20.96
C LEU A 183 33.58 14.49 -19.77
N GLU A 184 34.24 13.37 -19.49
CA GLU A 184 34.42 12.59 -18.25
C GLU A 184 33.21 12.14 -17.41
N GLU A 185 32.94 10.84 -17.56
CA GLU A 185 32.76 9.90 -16.46
C GLU A 185 33.81 10.06 -15.35
N PRO A 186 33.41 9.85 -14.08
CA PRO A 186 34.22 9.05 -13.18
C PRO A 186 33.55 7.73 -12.82
N ASP A 187 34.22 6.67 -13.25
CA ASP A 187 34.18 5.29 -12.77
C ASP A 187 34.44 5.24 -11.26
N ALA A 188 33.66 4.44 -10.54
CA ALA A 188 34.15 3.64 -9.41
C ALA A 188 33.06 2.68 -8.92
N THR A 189 33.01 1.52 -9.57
CA THR A 189 33.08 0.20 -8.90
C THR A 189 32.98 0.24 -7.37
N ILE A 190 31.79 -0.05 -6.83
CA ILE A 190 31.50 -0.68 -5.53
C ILE A 190 30.08 -1.25 -5.68
N TRP A 191 29.75 -2.34 -4.99
CA TRP A 191 28.49 -3.11 -5.05
C TRP A 191 28.50 -4.34 -5.97
N SER A 192 29.60 -5.10 -5.95
CA SER A 192 29.46 -6.55 -5.94
C SER A 192 29.87 -7.08 -4.56
N GLN A 193 29.16 -8.13 -4.11
CA GLN A 193 29.18 -8.76 -2.78
C GLN A 193 28.25 -7.98 -1.82
N VAL A 194 27.01 -8.39 -1.54
CA VAL A 194 26.63 -9.66 -0.91
C VAL A 194 25.16 -9.98 -1.27
N TYR A 195 24.93 -10.98 -2.11
CA TYR A 195 23.65 -11.68 -2.19
C TYR A 195 23.91 -13.14 -2.55
N TYR A 196 24.27 -13.94 -1.55
CA TYR A 196 23.98 -15.38 -1.49
C TYR A 196 24.15 -15.80 -0.02
N PHE A 197 23.03 -16.03 0.66
CA PHE A 197 22.71 -17.20 1.50
C PHE A 197 21.34 -16.99 2.14
#